data_AF-A0A259T0M5-F1
#
_entry.id   AF-A0A259T0M5-F1
#
_cell.length_a   1.000
_cell.length_b   1.000
_cell.length_c   1.000
_cell.angle_alpha   90.00
_cell.angle_beta   90.00
_cell.angle_gamma   90.00
#
_symmetry.space_group_name_H-M   'P 1'
#
loop_
_entity.id
_entity.type
_entity.pdbx_description
1 polymer ?
#
loop_
_entity_poly.entity_id
_entity_poly.type
_entity_poly.pdbx_seq_one_letter_code
_entity_poly.pdbx_strand_id
1 'polypeptide(L)'
;MAEQERKKNRQRQAEGIEVARTEGVTFGGYRKEIDDRFLRVYQEWKDGLITATEAMRQIDMKRTTFYRRVSEVEEQGNQEAQEAETEV
;
A
#
# COMPACT_ATOMS: atom_id res chain seq x y z
N MET A 1 -18.28 13.12 34.17
CA MET A 1 -17.59 14.23 33.47
C MET A 1 -16.57 13.72 32.45
N ALA A 2 -15.54 12.95 32.84
CA ALA A 2 -14.46 12.50 31.95
C ALA A 2 -14.89 11.69 30.70
N GLU A 3 -15.97 10.91 30.78
CA GLU A 3 -16.44 10.10 29.66
C GLU A 3 -17.15 10.93 28.57
N GLN A 4 -17.85 11.98 28.98
CA GLN A 4 -18.58 12.86 28.05
C GLN A 4 -17.61 13.72 27.23
N GLU A 5 -16.51 14.18 27.84
CA GLU A 5 -15.46 14.91 27.11
C GLU A 5 -14.76 14.04 26.07
N ARG A 6 -14.48 12.77 26.39
CA ARG A 6 -13.91 11.80 25.44
C ARG A 6 -14.81 11.56 24.23
N LYS A 7 -16.13 11.52 24.43
CA LYS A 7 -17.10 11.38 23.32
C LYS A 7 -17.13 12.64 22.45
N LYS A 8 -17.16 13.83 23.07
CA LYS A 8 -17.11 15.11 22.34
C LYS A 8 -15.83 15.29 21.52
N ASN A 9 -14.68 14.92 22.07
CA ASN A 9 -13.40 15.04 21.35
C ASN A 9 -13.30 14.06 20.18
N ARG A 10 -13.80 12.83 20.32
CA ARG A 10 -13.86 11.88 19.20
C ARG A 10 -14.78 12.34 18.09
N GLN A 11 -15.94 12.90 18.44
CA GLN A 11 -16.88 13.43 17.46
C GLN A 11 -16.26 14.57 16.65
N ARG A 12 -15.64 15.56 17.31
CA ARG A 12 -14.92 16.63 16.60
C ARG A 12 -13.76 16.13 15.77
N GLN A 13 -13.04 15.11 16.24
CA GLN A 13 -11.95 14.52 15.48
C GLN A 13 -12.46 13.84 14.20
N ALA A 14 -13.59 13.14 14.27
CA ALA A 14 -14.22 12.54 13.10
C ALA A 14 -14.67 13.60 12.10
N GLU A 15 -15.33 14.66 12.57
CA GLU A 15 -15.73 15.82 11.75
C GLU A 15 -14.51 16.49 11.10
N GLY A 16 -13.42 16.68 11.84
CA GLY A 16 -12.17 17.25 11.29
C GLY A 16 -11.48 16.35 10.27
N ILE A 17 -11.52 15.03 10.45
CA ILE A 17 -11.01 14.06 9.46
C ILE A 17 -11.85 14.10 8.19
N GLU A 18 -13.17 14.24 8.30
CA GLU A 18 -14.07 14.33 7.16
C GLU A 18 -13.82 15.60 6.32
N VAL A 19 -13.65 16.75 6.99
CA VAL A 19 -13.27 18.01 6.33
C VAL A 19 -11.94 17.88 5.60
N ALA A 20 -10.91 17.35 6.27
CA ALA A 20 -9.61 17.16 5.65
C ALA A 20 -9.63 16.15 4.49
N ARG A 21 -10.45 15.08 4.57
CA ARG A 21 -10.65 14.16 3.44
C ARG A 21 -11.32 14.85 2.26
N THR A 22 -12.30 15.71 2.49
CA THR A 22 -12.97 16.50 1.44
C THR A 22 -12.06 17.58 0.84
N GLU A 23 -11.13 18.11 1.63
CA GLU A 23 -10.05 19.00 1.16
C GLU A 23 -8.90 18.27 0.43
N GLY A 24 -8.98 16.93 0.29
CA GLY A 24 -7.98 16.13 -0.41
C GLY A 24 -6.73 15.81 0.40
N VAL A 25 -6.76 15.99 1.72
CA VAL A 25 -5.66 15.60 2.61
C VAL A 25 -5.60 14.08 2.71
N THR A 26 -4.53 13.50 2.15
CA THR A 26 -4.29 12.06 2.21
C THR A 26 -3.71 11.68 3.57
N PHE A 27 -4.51 11.02 4.39
CA PHE A 27 -4.07 10.51 5.69
C PHE A 27 -3.29 9.21 5.54
N GLY A 28 -2.06 9.18 6.07
CA GLY A 28 -1.20 8.00 6.08
C GLY A 28 0.28 8.36 6.02
N GLY A 29 1.15 7.43 6.43
CA GLY A 29 2.59 7.57 6.20
C GLY A 29 2.92 7.41 4.71
N TYR A 30 4.00 8.05 4.25
CA TYR A 30 4.49 7.94 2.88
C TYR A 30 4.65 6.46 2.48
N ARG A 31 3.89 6.06 1.46
CA ARG A 31 3.92 4.74 0.86
C ARG A 31 4.91 4.79 -0.29
N LYS A 32 6.06 4.10 -0.20
CA LYS A 32 7.03 3.96 -1.32
C LYS A 32 6.33 3.31 -2.52
N GLU A 33 5.97 4.07 -3.55
CA GLU A 33 5.15 3.60 -4.67
C GLU A 33 5.76 2.36 -5.38
N ILE A 34 4.90 1.59 -6.03
CA ILE A 34 5.31 0.48 -6.88
C ILE A 34 5.73 1.11 -8.21
N ASP A 35 7.00 1.49 -8.31
CA ASP A 35 7.58 2.05 -9.52
C ASP A 35 7.93 0.94 -10.53
N ASP A 36 8.15 1.31 -11.79
CA ASP A 36 8.63 0.39 -12.84
C ASP A 36 9.89 -0.38 -12.42
N ARG A 37 10.76 0.26 -11.62
CA ARG A 37 11.96 -0.37 -11.07
C ARG A 37 11.63 -1.52 -10.13
N PHE A 38 10.58 -1.38 -9.32
CA PHE A 38 10.11 -2.44 -8.44
C PHE A 38 9.61 -3.62 -9.27
N LEU A 39 8.80 -3.36 -10.31
CA LEU A 39 8.24 -4.41 -11.16
C LEU A 39 9.33 -5.23 -11.86
N ARG A 40 10.38 -4.57 -12.39
CA ARG A 40 11.52 -5.27 -13.01
C ARG A 40 12.25 -6.18 -12.03
N VAL A 41 12.62 -5.64 -10.86
CA VAL A 41 13.36 -6.38 -9.83
C VAL A 41 12.48 -7.48 -9.22
N TYR A 42 11.18 -7.25 -9.08
CA TYR A 42 10.20 -8.25 -8.67
C TYR A 42 10.15 -9.40 -9.68
N GLN A 43 10.09 -9.11 -10.98
CA GLN A 43 10.10 -10.12 -12.03
C GLN A 43 11.39 -10.95 -12.01
N GLU A 44 12.55 -10.30 -11.95
CA GLU A 44 13.85 -10.99 -11.85
C GLU A 44 13.93 -11.90 -10.61
N TRP A 45 13.39 -11.45 -9.47
CA TRP A 45 13.32 -12.26 -8.26
C TRP A 45 12.32 -13.42 -8.39
N LYS A 46 11.17 -13.19 -9.01
CA LYS A 46 10.12 -14.20 -9.25
C LYS A 46 10.61 -15.29 -10.20
N ASP A 47 11.42 -14.92 -11.18
CA ASP A 47 12.08 -15.81 -12.14
C ASP A 47 13.30 -16.54 -11.53
N GLY A 48 13.67 -16.21 -10.28
CA GLY A 48 14.79 -16.83 -9.56
C GLY A 48 16.17 -16.36 -10.04
N LEU A 49 16.25 -15.30 -10.84
CA LEU A 49 17.51 -14.74 -11.36
C LEU A 49 18.32 -14.04 -10.25
N ILE A 50 17.63 -13.41 -9.30
CA ILE A 50 18.23 -12.73 -8.16
C ILE A 50 17.64 -13.23 -6.84
N THR A 51 18.37 -13.06 -5.74
CA THR A 51 17.86 -13.37 -4.40
C THR A 51 17.01 -12.23 -3.85
N ALA A 52 16.12 -12.52 -2.89
CA ALA A 52 15.34 -11.49 -2.21
C ALA A 52 16.23 -10.40 -1.58
N THR A 53 17.40 -10.79 -1.05
CA THR A 53 18.37 -9.86 -0.46
C THR A 53 18.97 -8.92 -1.50
N GLU A 54 19.26 -9.44 -2.69
CA GLU A 54 19.77 -8.64 -3.80
C GLU A 54 18.70 -7.71 -4.37
N ALA A 55 17.49 -8.22 -4.56
CA ALA A 55 16.33 -7.41 -4.95
C ALA A 55 16.14 -6.22 -4.00
N MET A 56 16.09 -6.47 -2.69
CA MET A 56 15.97 -5.44 -1.66
C MET A 56 17.08 -4.39 -1.71
N ARG A 57 18.32 -4.80 -1.99
CA ARG A 57 19.45 -3.89 -2.15
C ARG A 57 19.32 -3.01 -3.39
N GLN A 58 18.92 -3.60 -4.51
CA GLN A 58 18.75 -2.85 -5.76
C GLN A 58 17.74 -1.71 -5.60
N ILE A 59 16.59 -1.95 -4.96
CA ILE A 59 15.53 -0.93 -4.80
C ILE A 59 15.62 -0.13 -3.49
N ASP A 60 16.70 -0.32 -2.72
CA ASP A 60 16.90 0.28 -1.39
C ASP A 60 15.66 0.15 -0.49
N MET A 61 15.16 -1.07 -0.35
CA MET A 61 13.92 -1.36 0.37
C MET A 61 14.15 -2.32 1.53
N LYS A 62 13.55 -2.01 2.68
CA LYS A 62 13.55 -2.91 3.85
C LYS A 62 12.68 -4.13 3.57
N ARG A 63 13.07 -5.26 4.15
CA ARG A 63 12.36 -6.56 4.04
C ARG A 63 10.86 -6.49 4.25
N THR A 64 10.41 -5.79 5.28
CA THR A 64 8.99 -5.64 5.60
C THR A 64 8.22 -4.87 4.53
N THR A 65 8.85 -3.86 3.92
CA THR A 65 8.24 -3.09 2.84
C THR A 65 8.23 -3.88 1.54
N PHE A 66 9.31 -4.62 1.26
CA PHE A 66 9.43 -5.46 0.06
C PHE A 66 8.31 -6.51 0.00
N TYR A 67 8.15 -7.36 1.03
CA TYR A 67 7.11 -8.39 1.00
C TYR A 67 5.69 -7.82 1.04
N ARG A 68 5.47 -6.68 1.68
CA ARG A 68 4.16 -6.01 1.62
C ARG A 68 3.82 -5.59 0.20
N ARG A 69 4.77 -5.01 -0.54
CA ARG A 69 4.58 -4.63 -1.94
C ARG A 69 4.40 -5.83 -2.86
N VAL A 70 5.12 -6.93 -2.60
CA VAL A 70 4.92 -8.19 -3.33
C VAL A 70 3.47 -8.68 -3.21
N SER A 71 2.92 -8.71 -1.99
CA SER A 71 1.51 -9.10 -1.77
C SER A 71 0.56 -8.22 -2.56
N GLU A 72 0.77 -6.89 -2.55
CA GLU A 72 -0.07 -5.94 -3.28
C GLU A 72 -0.03 -6.18 -4.80
N VAL A 73 1.14 -6.48 -5.38
CA VAL A 73 1.27 -6.80 -6.81
C VAL A 73 0.60 -8.14 -7.17
N GLU A 74 0.76 -9.17 -6.33
CA GLU A 74 0.11 -10.46 -6.55
C GLU A 74 -1.42 -10.38 -6.42
N GLU A 75 -1.92 -9.54 -5.50
CA GLU A 75 -3.35 -9.26 -5.35
C GLU A 75 -3.92 -8.50 -6.56
N GLN A 76 -3.19 -7.50 -7.08
CA GLN A 76 -3.60 -6.74 -8.26
C GLN A 76 -3.67 -7.62 -9.51
N GLY A 77 -2.66 -8.45 -9.77
CA GLY A 77 -2.67 -9.36 -10.92
C GLY A 77 -3.79 -10.40 -10.85
N ASN A 78 -4.26 -10.76 -9.65
CA ASN A 78 -5.39 -11.66 -9.46
C ASN A 78 -6.75 -10.97 -9.69
N GLN A 79 -6.84 -9.65 -9.48
CA GLN A 79 -8.05 -8.87 -9.75
C GLN A 79 -8.25 -8.64 -11.25
N GLU A 80 -7.17 -8.31 -11.98
CA GLU A 80 -7.20 -8.14 -13.44
C GLU A 80 -7.62 -9.43 -14.18
N ALA A 81 -7.21 -10.60 -13.66
CA ALA A 81 -7.61 -11.89 -14.21
C ALA A 81 -9.11 -12.19 -14.04
N GLN A 82 -9.73 -11.73 -12.95
CA GLN A 82 -11.16 -11.94 -12.67
C GLN A 82 -12.06 -10.98 -13.47
N GLU A 83 -11.58 -9.76 -13.72
CA GLU A 83 -12.30 -8.77 -14.54
C GLU A 83 -12.32 -9.18 -16.03
N ALA A 84 -11.21 -9.74 -16.54
CA ALA A 84 -11.13 -10.25 -17.91
C ALA A 84 -12.04 -11.45 -18.20
N GLU A 85 -12.40 -12.24 -17.17
CA GLU A 85 -13.34 -13.36 -17.28
C GLU A 85 -14.82 -12.91 -17.23
N THR A 86 -15.10 -11.70 -16.75
CA THR A 86 -16.47 -11.19 -16.57
C THR A 86 -16.98 -10.40 -17.78
N GLU A 87 -16.11 -10.03 -18.72
CA GLU A 87 -16.45 -9.31 -19.97
C GLU A 87 -16.70 -10.23 -21.19
N VAL A 88 -16.79 -11.57 -21.02
CA VAL A 88 -17.11 -12.53 -22.11
C VAL A 88 -18.56 -12.98 -22.08
#